data_AF-A0A354PHU6-F1
#
_entry.id   AF-A0A354PHU6-F1
#
_cell.length_a   1.000
_cell.length_b   1.000
_cell.length_c   1.000
_cell.angle_alpha   90.00
_cell.angle_beta   90.00
_cell.angle_gamma   90.00
#
_symmetry.space_group_name_H-M   'P 1'
#
loop_
_entity.id
_entity.type
_entity.pdbx_description
1 polymer ?
#
loop_
_entity_poly.entity_id
_entity_poly.type
_entity_poly.pdbx_seq_one_letter_code
_entity_poly.pdbx_strand_id
1 'polypeptide(L)' 'YIKQLNETREFRRRPIVTTLEPLSTFYVAEEYHQDYFRLNPAAGYCQAVVRPKVMKFQKEFKDQVKKD' A
#
# COMPACT_ATOMS: atom_id res chain seq x y z
N TYR A 1 -0.46 4.78 -18.65
CA TYR A 1 -1.30 4.46 -17.48
C TYR A 1 -1.68 5.70 -16.64
N ILE A 2 -0.74 6.52 -16.16
CA ILE A 2 -1.08 7.74 -15.37
C ILE A 2 -2.04 8.68 -16.12
N LYS A 3 -1.82 8.92 -17.43
CA LYS A 3 -2.73 9.69 -18.27
C LYS A 3 -4.16 9.16 -18.23
N GLN A 4 -4.34 7.85 -18.42
CA GLN A 4 -5.64 7.17 -18.36
C GLN A 4 -6.32 7.34 -16.99
N LEU A 5 -5.56 7.27 -15.89
CA LEU A 5 -6.11 7.49 -14.54
C LEU A 5 -6.51 8.96 -14.29
N ASN A 6 -5.78 9.93 -14.86
CA ASN A 6 -6.20 11.32 -14.79
C ASN A 6 -7.48 11.57 -15.59
N GLU A 7 -7.69 10.85 -16.69
CA GLU A 7 -8.90 10.94 -17.54
C GLU A 7 -10.16 10.40 -16.86
N THR A 8 -10.06 9.42 -15.94
CA THR A 8 -11.23 8.95 -15.16
C THR A 8 -11.79 10.03 -14.25
N ARG A 9 -10.98 11.04 -13.93
CA ARG A 9 -11.30 12.10 -12.99
C ARG A 9 -11.71 11.52 -11.62
N GLU A 10 -11.18 10.39 -11.16
CA GLU A 10 -11.42 9.96 -9.77
C GLU A 10 -10.66 10.86 -8.78
N PHE A 11 -9.49 11.36 -9.18
CA PHE A 11 -8.62 12.22 -8.38
C PHE A 11 -8.78 13.72 -8.72
N ARG A 12 -10.02 14.24 -8.83
CA ARG A 12 -10.28 15.62 -9.35
C ARG A 12 -9.67 16.75 -8.54
N ARG A 13 -9.48 16.54 -7.23
CA ARG A 13 -9.01 17.60 -6.32
C ARG A 13 -7.52 17.89 -6.50
N ARG A 14 -6.72 16.91 -6.91
CA ARG A 14 -5.27 17.04 -7.07
C ARG A 14 -4.77 16.08 -8.16
N PRO A 15 -3.90 16.53 -9.08
CA PRO A 15 -3.35 15.66 -10.12
C PRO A 15 -2.51 14.52 -9.52
N ILE A 16 -2.41 13.40 -10.25
CA ILE A 16 -1.50 12.30 -9.89
C ILE A 16 -0.05 12.79 -10.07
N VAL A 17 0.76 12.67 -9.02
CA VAL A 17 2.18 13.10 -8.99
C VAL A 17 3.18 11.94 -8.99
N THR A 18 2.71 10.71 -9.17
CA THR A 18 3.57 9.50 -9.23
C THR A 18 4.58 9.62 -10.37
N THR A 19 5.86 9.34 -10.09
CA THR A 19 6.94 9.35 -11.09
C THR A 19 6.96 8.04 -11.89
N LEU A 20 7.45 8.10 -13.12
CA LEU A 20 7.73 6.93 -13.97
C LEU A 20 9.21 6.93 -14.28
N GLU A 21 9.94 6.06 -13.62
CA GLU A 21 11.40 6.03 -13.66
C GLU A 21 11.88 4.59 -13.91
N PRO A 22 12.98 4.41 -14.66
CA PRO A 22 13.65 3.12 -14.72
C PRO A 22 14.08 2.68 -13.31
N LEU A 23 13.91 1.40 -12.99
CA LEU A 23 14.46 0.84 -11.76
C LEU A 23 15.99 1.03 -11.75
N SER A 24 16.49 1.68 -10.71
CA SER A 24 17.92 1.85 -10.44
C SER A 24 18.35 0.90 -9.31
N THR A 25 19.54 1.10 -8.76
CA THR A 25 20.05 0.31 -7.63
C THR A 25 19.08 0.36 -6.45
N PHE A 26 18.59 -0.81 -6.04
CA PHE A 26 17.75 -0.97 -4.87
C PHE A 26 18.59 -1.42 -3.67
N TYR A 27 18.47 -0.72 -2.55
CA TYR A 27 19.13 -1.08 -1.30
C TYR A 27 18.10 -1.70 -0.36
N VAL A 28 18.38 -2.91 0.11
CA VAL A 28 17.50 -3.63 1.04
C VAL A 28 17.49 -2.88 2.38
N ALA A 29 16.29 -2.59 2.89
CA ALA A 29 16.12 -2.01 4.21
C ALA A 29 16.52 -3.00 5.31
N GLU A 30 16.87 -2.48 6.49
CA GLU A 30 17.30 -3.25 7.64
C GLU A 30 16.32 -4.36 8.02
N GLU A 31 16.83 -5.44 8.61
CA GLU A 31 16.04 -6.65 8.93
C GLU A 31 14.79 -6.34 9.77
N TYR A 32 14.89 -5.40 10.73
CA TYR A 32 13.76 -5.04 11.58
C TYR A 32 12.65 -4.29 10.83
N HIS A 33 12.90 -3.77 9.63
CA HIS A 33 11.88 -3.18 8.76
C HIS A 33 11.11 -4.24 7.96
N GLN A 34 11.70 -5.43 7.79
CA GLN A 34 11.05 -6.52 7.09
C GLN A 34 9.89 -7.07 7.93
N ASP A 35 8.75 -7.34 7.28
CA ASP A 35 7.56 -7.88 7.94
C ASP A 35 7.07 -7.09 9.17
N TYR A 36 7.37 -5.79 9.22
CA TYR A 36 7.18 -4.98 10.44
C TYR A 36 5.77 -5.07 11.04
N PHE A 37 4.73 -4.97 10.21
CA PHE A 37 3.34 -5.07 10.69
C PHE A 37 2.99 -6.45 11.24
N ARG A 38 3.53 -7.50 10.61
CA ARG A 38 3.32 -8.89 11.02
C ARG A 38 3.98 -9.18 12.37
N LEU A 39 5.18 -8.65 12.58
CA LEU A 39 5.98 -8.85 13.80
C LEU A 39 5.60 -7.89 14.93
N ASN A 40 5.12 -6.68 14.61
CA ASN A 40 4.79 -5.63 15.57
C ASN A 40 3.34 -5.14 15.45
N PRO A 41 2.33 -6.04 15.46
CA PRO A 41 0.95 -5.64 15.17
C PRO A 41 0.39 -4.66 16.19
N ALA A 42 0.85 -4.70 17.44
CA ALA A 42 0.41 -3.84 18.52
C ALA A 42 1.04 -2.42 18.50
N ALA A 43 2.02 -2.15 17.63
CA ALA A 43 2.62 -0.83 17.54
C ALA A 43 1.55 0.24 17.21
N GLY A 44 1.64 1.42 17.83
CA GLY A 44 0.61 2.47 17.67
C GLY A 44 0.37 2.86 16.21
N TYR A 45 1.44 2.97 15.42
CA TYR A 45 1.36 3.22 13.97
C TYR A 45 0.62 2.10 13.23
N CYS A 46 0.92 0.83 13.57
CA CYS A 46 0.28 -0.32 12.96
C CYS A 46 -1.23 -0.35 13.21
N GLN A 47 -1.65 -0.04 14.44
CA GLN A 47 -3.06 0.04 14.80
C GLN A 47 -3.78 1.21 14.13
N ALA A 48 -3.16 2.40 14.10
CA ALA A 48 -3.79 3.60 13.57
C ALA A 48 -3.83 3.67 12.04
N VAL A 49 -2.80 3.14 11.36
CA VAL A 49 -2.59 3.38 9.92
C VAL A 49 -2.69 2.11 9.07
N VAL A 50 -2.05 1.02 9.50
CA VAL A 50 -1.92 -0.19 8.66
C VAL A 50 -3.15 -1.08 8.80
N ARG A 51 -3.58 -1.36 10.03
CA ARG A 51 -4.69 -2.27 10.32
C ARG A 51 -6.00 -1.89 9.62
N PRO A 52 -6.44 -0.61 9.58
CA PRO A 52 -7.66 -0.24 8.85
C PRO A 52 -7.57 -0.55 7.35
N LYS A 53 -6.38 -0.39 6.74
CA LYS A 53 -6.16 -0.69 5.32
C LYS A 53 -6.25 -2.19 5.05
N VAL A 54 -5.65 -3.01 5.93
CA VAL A 54 -5.70 -4.47 5.83
C VAL A 54 -7.14 -4.98 5.99
N MET A 55 -7.88 -4.49 6.99
CA MET A 55 -9.28 -4.88 7.19
C MET A 55 -10.16 -4.47 5.99
N LYS A 56 -9.93 -3.28 5.42
CA LYS A 56 -10.64 -2.85 4.20
C LYS A 56 -10.37 -3.81 3.05
N PHE A 57 -9.11 -4.18 2.83
CA PHE A 57 -8.72 -5.14 1.80
C PHE A 57 -9.40 -6.51 2.02
N GLN A 58 -9.31 -7.07 3.22
CA GLN A 58 -9.95 -8.36 3.54
C GLN A 58 -11.47 -8.34 3.33
N LYS A 59 -12.11 -7.20 3.61
CA LYS A 59 -13.55 -7.02 3.38
C LYS A 59 -13.90 -6.94 1.90
N GLU A 60 -13.18 -6.14 1.13
CA GLU A 60 -13.49 -5.88 -0.29
C GLU A 60 -13.07 -7.04 -1.21
N PHE A 61 -12.03 -7.78 -0.84
CA PHE A 61 -11.43 -8.84 -1.66
C PHE A 61 -11.55 -10.22 -1.02
N LYS A 62 -12.53 -10.44 -0.14
CA LYS A 62 -12.69 -11.64 0.68
C LYS A 62 -12.50 -12.96 -0.09
N ASP A 63 -13.03 -13.04 -1.30
CA ASP A 63 -12.99 -14.27 -2.12
C ASP A 63 -11.65 -14.48 -2.86
N GLN A 64 -10.80 -13.46 -2.90
CA GLN A 64 -9.48 -13.46 -3.54
C GLN A 64 -8.34 -13.55 -2.52
N VAL A 65 -8.64 -13.39 -1.23
CA VAL A 65 -7.67 -13.59 -0.16
C VAL A 65 -7.35 -15.08 -0.09
N LYS A 66 -6.05 -15.41 -0.12
CA LYS A 66 -5.58 -16.78 0.13
C LYS A 66 -6.15 -17.24 1.47
N LYS A 67 -6.82 -18.39 1.46
CA LYS A 67 -7.19 -19.08 2.69
C LYS A 67 -5.91 -19.65 3.29
N ASP A 68 -5.75 -19.45 4.60
CA ASP A 68 -4.67 -20.08 5.38
C ASP A 68 -4.80 -21.62 5.36
#